data_AF-A0A8X6VTW7-F1
#
_entry.id   AF-A0A8X6VTW7-F1
#
_cell.length_a   1.000
_cell.length_b   1.000
_cell.length_c   1.000
_cell.angle_alpha   90.00
_cell.angle_beta   90.00
_cell.angle_gamma   90.00
#
_symmetry.space_group_name_H-M   'P 1'
#
loop_
_entity.id
_entity.type
_entity.pdbx_description
1 polymer ?
#
loop_
_entity_poly.entity_id
_entity_poly.type
_entity_poly.pdbx_seq_one_letter_code
_entity_poly.pdbx_strand_id
1 'polypeptide(L)'
;MLDLLFHSKTAFRNQELKIQQAASIVSIESMKNAATEVKKLKNSPLESISCCGVSLDGTWQKRGYSSHDGCVSCISIYTGKILDIEIMSRFCRICLKKAKVPDAASNAHVCCNHMGSASSMETVGAYRIFELSEYHRKLQYTDYYGEGDCKAYESVKSMYAPNTVNKLECIGHVQKRAGSHLRKLKKKYVKGLGEKGKLTDNFIDKLQKYYGIAIRSNTKKLATMQNAVIAAFYHCCSSAKKSMHGQCPTGTDSWCKFQKAKALVKIFTAKAPGLPQNILNIVKPRYFKLCDQKLLEKCLHGLTQNANESFDGVLWNIVPKQNFVELQSLKLGAYIAVLQFNVGASGLLKVINKLGFNAGSYMIRVLKLYDYRRINEAERHSLPFTKLKRKKKKKKHELSERKKGLHQEEKEGVTYHSGEF
;
A
#
# COMPACT_ATOMS: atom_id res chain seq x y z
N MET A 1 -32.24 -23.85 20.00
CA MET A 1 -32.41 -22.71 19.09
C MET A 1 -32.52 -21.48 19.98
N LEU A 2 -31.47 -20.66 20.09
CA LEU A 2 -31.53 -19.43 20.88
C LEU A 2 -32.23 -18.38 20.02
N ASP A 3 -33.53 -18.19 20.26
CA ASP A 3 -34.30 -17.06 19.71
C ASP A 3 -33.71 -15.75 20.27
N LEU A 4 -32.78 -15.18 19.51
CA LEU A 4 -32.26 -13.84 19.78
C LEU A 4 -33.34 -12.83 19.43
N LEU A 5 -33.88 -12.18 20.47
CA LEU A 5 -34.76 -11.01 20.45
C LEU A 5 -34.13 -9.82 19.68
N PHE A 6 -34.05 -9.90 18.36
CA PHE A 6 -34.04 -8.72 17.49
C PHE A 6 -35.41 -8.60 16.85
N HIS A 7 -36.43 -8.32 17.66
CA HIS A 7 -37.84 -8.27 17.23
C HIS A 7 -38.16 -7.19 16.18
N SER A 8 -37.21 -6.34 15.77
CA SER A 8 -37.35 -5.49 14.58
C SER A 8 -36.00 -5.03 14.00
N LYS A 9 -36.00 -4.62 12.72
CA LYS A 9 -34.84 -3.97 12.07
C LYS A 9 -34.36 -2.74 12.86
N THR A 10 -35.29 -2.02 13.48
CA THR A 10 -35.00 -0.85 14.31
C THR A 10 -34.24 -1.23 15.58
N ALA A 11 -34.67 -2.28 16.28
CA ALA A 11 -33.98 -2.78 17.47
C ALA A 11 -32.53 -3.19 17.14
N PHE A 12 -32.33 -3.88 16.02
CA PHE A 12 -30.99 -4.22 15.53
C PHE A 12 -30.11 -2.97 15.28
N ARG A 13 -30.63 -1.97 14.55
CA ARG A 13 -29.89 -0.73 14.25
C ARG A 13 -29.55 0.07 15.51
N ASN A 14 -30.43 0.07 16.50
CA ASN A 14 -30.17 0.72 17.79
C ASN A 14 -29.03 0.04 18.55
N GLN A 15 -28.98 -1.30 18.56
CA GLN A 15 -27.87 -2.03 19.20
C GLN A 15 -26.56 -1.85 18.43
N GLU A 16 -26.61 -1.89 17.10
CA GLU A 16 -25.45 -1.61 16.25
C GLU A 16 -24.88 -0.22 16.53
N LEU A 17 -25.73 0.80 16.72
CA LEU A 17 -25.29 2.17 17.04
C LEU A 17 -24.55 2.21 18.39
N LYS A 18 -25.08 1.54 19.42
CA LYS A 18 -24.43 1.47 20.73
C LYS A 18 -23.04 0.83 20.65
N ILE A 19 -22.94 -0.29 19.93
CA ILE A 19 -21.66 -0.99 19.72
C ILE A 19 -20.70 -0.11 18.92
N GLN A 20 -21.19 0.57 17.87
CA GLN A 20 -20.40 1.48 17.05
C GLN A 20 -19.85 2.66 17.85
N GLN A 21 -20.65 3.24 18.75
CA GLN A 21 -20.21 4.32 19.65
C GLN A 21 -19.12 3.83 20.62
N ALA A 22 -19.31 2.67 21.25
CA ALA A 22 -18.32 2.07 22.14
C ALA A 22 -17.01 1.77 21.38
N ALA A 23 -17.08 1.14 20.20
CA ALA A 23 -15.93 0.85 19.36
C ALA A 23 -15.21 2.14 18.91
N SER A 24 -15.96 3.18 18.54
CA SER A 24 -15.42 4.50 18.18
C SER A 24 -14.58 5.08 19.32
N ILE A 25 -15.12 5.17 20.53
CA ILE A 25 -14.40 5.73 21.69
C ILE A 25 -13.10 4.98 21.96
N VAL A 26 -13.16 3.65 22.00
CA VAL A 26 -12.00 2.80 22.30
C VAL A 26 -10.96 2.86 21.17
N SER A 27 -11.40 2.92 19.91
CA SER A 27 -10.48 3.03 18.76
C SER A 27 -9.78 4.39 18.71
N ILE A 28 -10.49 5.48 19.02
CA ILE A 28 -9.90 6.82 19.13
C ILE A 28 -8.84 6.84 20.23
N GLU A 29 -9.11 6.23 21.39
CA GLU A 29 -8.12 6.07 22.45
C GLU A 29 -6.90 5.24 21.98
N SER A 30 -7.14 4.14 21.25
CA SER A 30 -6.05 3.34 20.67
C SER A 30 -5.18 4.14 19.71
N MET A 31 -5.77 5.01 18.90
CA MET A 31 -5.06 5.89 17.97
C MET A 31 -4.28 6.99 18.69
N LYS A 32 -4.84 7.56 19.77
CA LYS A 32 -4.11 8.48 20.67
C LYS A 32 -2.89 7.80 21.29
N ASN A 33 -3.04 6.57 21.80
CA ASN A 33 -1.93 5.80 22.35
C ASN A 33 -0.85 5.52 21.30
N ALA A 34 -1.23 5.22 20.05
CA ALA A 34 -0.28 5.06 18.95
C ALA A 34 0.51 6.36 18.68
N ALA A 35 -0.14 7.53 18.76
CA ALA A 35 0.53 8.82 18.65
C ALA A 35 1.50 9.08 19.81
N THR A 36 1.10 8.74 21.05
CA THR A 36 1.98 8.79 22.23
C THR A 36 3.23 7.90 22.07
N GLU A 37 3.08 6.70 21.51
CA GLU A 37 4.20 5.81 21.22
C GLU A 37 5.18 6.43 20.21
N VAL A 38 4.68 7.09 19.16
CA VAL A 38 5.53 7.83 18.22
C VAL A 38 6.34 8.92 18.94
N LYS A 39 5.69 9.70 19.81
CA LYS A 39 6.37 10.76 20.58
C LYS A 39 7.45 10.20 21.49
N LYS A 40 7.18 9.09 22.17
CA LYS A 40 8.16 8.38 23.00
C LYS A 40 9.36 7.91 22.19
N LEU A 41 9.13 7.32 21.01
CA LEU A 41 10.22 6.91 20.10
C LEU A 41 11.07 8.10 19.61
N LYS A 42 10.47 9.29 19.52
CA LYS A 42 11.14 10.52 19.11
C LYS A 42 11.69 11.35 20.29
N ASN A 43 11.62 10.84 21.52
CA ASN A 43 12.00 11.57 22.74
C ASN A 43 11.37 12.97 22.83
N SER A 44 10.14 13.12 22.35
CA SER A 44 9.43 14.40 22.31
C SER A 44 8.45 14.52 23.49
N PRO A 45 8.28 15.71 24.09
CA PRO A 45 7.28 15.93 25.15
C PRO A 45 5.86 15.54 24.71
N LEU A 46 5.07 15.00 25.64
CA LEU A 46 3.72 14.50 25.32
C LEU A 46 2.75 15.61 24.94
N GLU A 47 2.87 16.79 25.55
CA GLU A 47 1.99 17.93 25.30
C GLU A 47 2.40 18.75 24.07
N SER A 48 3.66 18.68 23.65
CA SER A 48 4.14 19.45 22.50
C SER A 48 3.76 18.81 21.17
N ILE A 49 3.57 19.62 20.13
CA ILE A 49 3.41 19.11 18.77
C ILE A 49 4.73 18.48 18.33
N SER A 50 4.67 17.31 17.70
CA SER A 50 5.84 16.60 17.17
C SER A 50 5.63 16.17 15.73
N CYS A 51 6.67 16.22 14.92
CA CYS A 51 6.59 15.78 13.52
C CYS A 51 6.51 14.24 13.44
N CYS A 52 5.73 13.72 12.50
CA CYS A 52 5.57 12.29 12.26
C CYS A 52 5.53 12.00 10.76
N GLY A 53 6.22 10.94 10.33
CA GLY A 53 6.04 10.39 8.99
C GLY A 53 4.89 9.41 8.99
N VAL A 54 4.08 9.48 7.95
CA VAL A 54 2.85 8.71 7.84
C VAL A 54 2.69 8.12 6.44
N SER A 55 2.17 6.92 6.38
CA SER A 55 1.65 6.38 5.13
C SER A 55 0.15 6.53 5.07
N LEU A 56 -0.33 7.05 3.95
CA LEU A 56 -1.76 7.12 3.65
C LEU A 56 -2.11 6.19 2.50
N ASP A 57 -3.27 5.57 2.65
CA ASP A 57 -3.86 4.73 1.61
C ASP A 57 -5.38 4.79 1.71
N GLY A 58 -6.01 4.93 0.54
CA GLY A 58 -7.45 4.87 0.38
C GLY A 58 -7.88 3.48 -0.10
N THR A 59 -8.89 2.93 0.54
CA THR A 59 -9.41 1.61 0.18
C THR A 59 -10.93 1.64 0.05
N TRP A 60 -11.46 0.85 -0.90
CA TRP A 60 -12.88 0.89 -1.28
C TRP A 60 -13.55 -0.47 -1.12
N GLN A 61 -14.84 -0.46 -0.76
CA GLN A 61 -15.62 -1.68 -0.61
C GLN A 61 -15.79 -2.41 -1.96
N LYS A 62 -16.06 -1.69 -3.05
CA LYS A 62 -16.05 -2.25 -4.40
C LYS A 62 -14.79 -1.82 -5.15
N ARG A 63 -14.26 -2.71 -5.99
CA ARG A 63 -13.10 -2.38 -6.84
C ARG A 63 -13.55 -1.43 -7.96
N GLY A 64 -12.77 -0.37 -8.18
CA GLY A 64 -13.01 0.61 -9.25
C GLY A 64 -13.82 1.83 -8.79
N TYR A 65 -14.10 2.72 -9.74
CA TYR A 65 -14.68 4.04 -9.46
C TYR A 65 -16.17 4.03 -9.05
N SER A 66 -16.81 2.85 -9.02
CA SER A 66 -18.21 2.66 -8.67
C SER A 66 -18.47 2.44 -7.18
N SER A 67 -17.44 2.40 -6.34
CA SER A 67 -17.64 2.19 -4.89
C SER A 67 -18.35 3.37 -4.25
N HIS A 68 -19.39 3.08 -3.48
CA HIS A 68 -20.08 4.07 -2.64
C HIS A 68 -19.33 4.38 -1.35
N ASP A 69 -18.53 3.41 -0.89
CA ASP A 69 -17.91 3.40 0.43
C ASP A 69 -16.40 3.31 0.31
N GLY A 70 -15.71 4.01 1.21
CA GLY A 70 -14.27 3.99 1.31
C GLY A 70 -13.77 4.30 2.73
N CYS A 71 -12.53 3.90 2.99
CA CYS A 71 -11.81 4.24 4.19
C CYS A 71 -10.41 4.72 3.79
N VAL A 72 -10.01 5.88 4.31
CA VAL A 72 -8.64 6.37 4.21
C VAL A 72 -7.97 6.11 5.55
N SER A 73 -6.83 5.45 5.55
CA SER A 73 -6.06 5.17 6.76
C SER A 73 -4.75 5.93 6.76
N CYS A 74 -4.32 6.35 7.95
CA CYS A 74 -3.05 7.02 8.19
C CYS A 74 -2.26 6.20 9.22
N ILE A 75 -1.15 5.62 8.78
CA ILE A 75 -0.32 4.71 9.57
C ILE A 75 1.04 5.35 9.83
N SER A 76 1.48 5.37 11.09
CA SER A 76 2.83 5.81 11.44
C SER A 76 3.88 4.92 10.78
N ILE A 77 4.87 5.52 10.13
CA ILE A 77 6.01 4.76 9.60
C ILE A 77 6.95 4.23 10.69
N TYR A 78 6.88 4.80 11.90
CA TYR A 78 7.78 4.47 12.99
C TYR A 78 7.26 3.28 13.80
N THR A 79 5.98 3.31 14.16
CA THR A 79 5.34 2.25 14.97
C THR A 79 4.62 1.21 14.11
N GLY A 80 4.30 1.53 12.85
CA GLY A 80 3.44 0.70 12.02
C GLY A 80 1.99 0.63 12.50
N LYS A 81 1.58 1.52 13.42
CA LYS A 81 0.21 1.60 13.96
C LYS A 81 -0.58 2.71 13.29
N ILE A 82 -1.90 2.50 13.23
CA ILE A 82 -2.86 3.48 12.73
C ILE A 82 -2.93 4.65 13.71
N LEU A 83 -2.74 5.85 13.17
CA LEU A 83 -2.87 7.12 13.87
C LEU A 83 -4.24 7.74 13.62
N ASP A 84 -4.80 7.59 12.43
CA ASP A 84 -6.11 8.13 12.06
C ASP A 84 -6.76 7.32 10.94
N ILE A 85 -8.09 7.39 10.89
CA ILE A 85 -8.88 6.89 9.76
C ILE A 85 -9.98 7.91 9.43
N GLU A 86 -10.33 8.00 8.15
CA GLU A 86 -11.52 8.71 7.68
C GLU A 86 -12.41 7.72 6.91
N ILE A 87 -13.62 7.49 7.41
CA ILE A 87 -14.57 6.53 6.85
C ILE A 87 -15.63 7.32 6.10
N MET A 88 -15.74 7.10 4.79
CA MET A 88 -16.62 7.89 3.93
C MET A 88 -17.63 7.05 3.17
N SER A 89 -18.83 7.59 3.01
CA SER A 89 -19.83 7.07 2.11
C SER A 89 -20.46 8.19 1.29
N ARG A 90 -20.72 7.91 0.01
CA ARG A 90 -21.57 8.74 -0.85
C ARG A 90 -23.00 8.19 -0.98
N PHE A 91 -23.34 7.13 -0.25
CA PHE A 91 -24.64 6.47 -0.34
C PHE A 91 -25.44 6.68 0.94
N CYS A 92 -26.73 6.98 0.76
CA CYS A 92 -27.70 6.79 1.83
C CYS A 92 -29.05 6.37 1.28
N ARG A 93 -29.59 5.29 1.88
CA ARG A 93 -30.90 4.76 1.56
C ARG A 93 -32.04 5.75 1.84
N ILE A 94 -31.96 6.53 2.91
CA ILE A 94 -32.99 7.53 3.26
C ILE A 94 -32.99 8.64 2.21
N CYS A 95 -31.82 9.19 1.90
CA CYS A 95 -31.67 10.26 0.90
C CYS A 95 -32.08 9.74 -0.51
N LEU A 96 -31.77 8.49 -0.85
CA LEU A 96 -32.22 7.84 -2.10
C LEU A 96 -33.75 7.64 -2.16
N LYS A 97 -34.40 7.28 -1.05
CA LYS A 97 -35.87 7.13 -0.98
C LYS A 97 -36.57 8.48 -1.08
N LYS A 98 -36.05 9.51 -0.41
CA LYS A 98 -36.60 10.87 -0.45
C LYS A 98 -36.48 11.52 -1.83
N ALA A 99 -35.39 11.25 -2.56
CA ALA A 99 -35.25 11.72 -3.93
C ALA A 99 -36.33 11.19 -4.90
N LYS A 100 -37.09 10.16 -4.50
CA LYS A 100 -38.22 9.63 -5.26
C LYS A 100 -39.57 10.25 -4.89
N VAL A 101 -39.62 11.15 -3.90
CA VAL A 101 -40.85 11.79 -3.41
C VAL A 101 -40.70 13.31 -3.56
N PRO A 102 -41.46 13.96 -4.45
CA PRO A 102 -41.53 15.42 -4.51
C PRO A 102 -42.04 15.96 -3.16
N ASP A 103 -41.47 17.05 -2.66
CA ASP A 103 -41.91 17.81 -1.46
C ASP A 103 -41.56 17.28 -0.05
N ALA A 104 -40.65 16.31 0.10
CA ALA A 104 -40.18 15.92 1.44
C ALA A 104 -39.21 16.96 2.05
N ALA A 105 -39.65 17.69 3.09
CA ALA A 105 -38.83 18.64 3.83
C ALA A 105 -37.45 18.08 4.24
N SER A 106 -36.41 18.88 4.00
CA SER A 106 -35.00 18.57 4.26
C SER A 106 -34.66 18.74 5.74
N ASN A 107 -35.01 17.77 6.59
CA ASN A 107 -34.33 17.65 7.88
C ASN A 107 -32.85 17.29 7.64
N ALA A 108 -31.94 18.00 8.32
CA ALA A 108 -30.49 17.82 8.25
C ALA A 108 -30.07 16.40 8.66
N HIS A 109 -30.13 15.46 7.72
CA HIS A 109 -29.69 14.09 7.89
C HIS A 109 -28.24 13.99 7.41
N VAL A 110 -27.31 13.65 8.31
CA VAL A 110 -25.90 13.40 7.97
C VAL A 110 -25.81 12.05 7.23
N CYS A 111 -26.24 12.00 5.95
CA CYS A 111 -26.34 10.75 5.17
C CYS A 111 -25.05 10.29 4.52
N CYS A 112 -24.31 11.25 4.00
CA CYS A 112 -23.16 11.05 3.16
C CYS A 112 -22.18 12.11 3.59
N ASN A 113 -21.09 11.69 4.21
CA ASN A 113 -20.04 12.58 4.65
C ASN A 113 -19.03 12.86 3.54
N HIS A 114 -19.32 12.44 2.30
CA HIS A 114 -18.51 12.71 1.12
C HIS A 114 -19.38 13.06 -0.09
N MET A 115 -19.02 14.17 -0.74
CA MET A 115 -19.57 14.60 -2.02
C MET A 115 -18.52 14.42 -3.11
N GLY A 116 -18.92 13.83 -4.24
CA GLY A 116 -18.03 13.57 -5.38
C GLY A 116 -17.72 12.09 -5.61
N SER A 117 -16.71 11.83 -6.44
CA SER A 117 -16.37 10.49 -6.95
C SER A 117 -15.66 9.61 -5.90
N ALA A 118 -15.53 8.31 -6.20
CA ALA A 118 -14.81 7.38 -5.32
C ALA A 118 -13.34 7.70 -5.22
N SER A 119 -12.75 8.15 -6.32
CA SER A 119 -11.37 8.58 -6.36
C SER A 119 -11.12 9.84 -5.52
N SER A 120 -12.10 10.74 -5.36
CA SER A 120 -11.89 11.95 -4.56
C SER A 120 -11.93 11.70 -3.06
N MET A 121 -12.44 10.55 -2.61
CA MET A 121 -12.44 10.17 -1.19
C MET A 121 -11.03 10.13 -0.61
N GLU A 122 -10.03 9.65 -1.37
CA GLU A 122 -8.65 9.62 -0.89
C GLU A 122 -8.12 11.04 -0.60
N THR A 123 -8.35 11.99 -1.51
CA THR A 123 -7.96 13.39 -1.34
C THR A 123 -8.68 14.04 -0.15
N VAL A 124 -10.01 13.89 -0.07
CA VAL A 124 -10.80 14.47 1.02
C VAL A 124 -10.42 13.86 2.37
N GLY A 125 -10.22 12.54 2.42
CA GLY A 125 -9.82 11.85 3.64
C GLY A 125 -8.42 12.21 4.10
N ALA A 126 -7.45 12.32 3.18
CA ALA A 126 -6.11 12.79 3.53
C ALA A 126 -6.16 14.21 4.11
N TYR A 127 -6.90 15.12 3.47
CA TYR A 127 -7.06 16.49 3.96
C TYR A 127 -7.63 16.51 5.39
N ARG A 128 -8.78 15.83 5.63
CA ARG A 128 -9.43 15.79 6.95
C ARG A 128 -8.54 15.20 8.03
N ILE A 129 -7.81 14.13 7.72
CA ILE A 129 -6.86 13.51 8.66
C ILE A 129 -5.75 14.50 9.05
N PHE A 130 -5.21 15.23 8.09
CA PHE A 130 -4.12 16.17 8.30
C PHE A 130 -4.56 17.43 9.06
N GLU A 131 -5.72 17.98 8.71
CA GLU A 131 -6.33 19.13 9.38
C GLU A 131 -6.56 18.88 10.87
N LEU A 132 -6.91 17.64 11.22
CA LEU A 132 -7.27 17.23 12.57
C LEU A 132 -6.09 16.68 13.39
N SER A 133 -4.92 16.49 12.79
CA SER A 133 -3.80 15.74 13.40
C SER A 133 -3.22 16.43 14.63
N GLU A 134 -3.03 17.74 14.60
CA GLU A 134 -2.47 18.50 15.72
C GLU A 134 -3.42 18.49 16.91
N TYR A 135 -4.71 18.70 16.66
CA TYR A 135 -5.72 18.71 17.70
C TYR A 135 -5.91 17.33 18.34
N HIS A 136 -6.09 16.29 17.52
CA HIS A 136 -6.45 14.96 18.01
C HIS A 136 -5.28 14.09 18.43
N ARG A 137 -4.09 14.31 17.87
CA ARG A 137 -2.89 13.47 18.06
C ARG A 137 -1.68 14.24 18.56
N LYS A 138 -1.72 15.57 18.56
CA LYS A 138 -0.55 16.43 18.85
C LYS A 138 0.63 16.09 17.95
N LEU A 139 0.35 15.77 16.69
CA LEU A 139 1.32 15.43 15.66
C LEU A 139 1.11 16.28 14.41
N GLN A 140 2.22 16.71 13.79
CA GLN A 140 2.25 17.21 12.42
C GLN A 140 2.74 16.11 11.49
N TYR A 141 2.00 15.80 10.44
CA TYR A 141 2.35 14.78 9.46
C TYR A 141 3.28 15.36 8.39
N THR A 142 4.58 15.43 8.68
CA THR A 142 5.56 16.13 7.83
C THR A 142 6.15 15.27 6.72
N ASP A 143 6.04 13.95 6.79
CA ASP A 143 6.49 13.07 5.71
C ASP A 143 5.34 12.19 5.23
N TYR A 144 4.93 12.38 3.98
CA TYR A 144 3.82 11.68 3.34
C TYR A 144 4.34 10.52 2.49
N TYR A 145 4.00 9.30 2.88
CA TYR A 145 4.30 8.07 2.14
C TYR A 145 3.07 7.58 1.39
N GLY A 146 3.02 7.86 0.09
CA GLY A 146 1.91 7.45 -0.77
C GLY A 146 2.35 6.96 -2.13
N GLU A 147 1.38 6.50 -2.92
CA GLU A 147 1.63 6.07 -4.30
C GLU A 147 1.82 7.27 -5.23
N GLY A 148 2.99 7.36 -5.89
CA GLY A 148 3.21 8.21 -7.08
C GLY A 148 2.58 9.61 -7.06
N ASP A 149 2.15 10.10 -8.22
CA ASP A 149 1.45 11.39 -8.34
C ASP A 149 0.02 11.30 -7.78
N CYS A 150 -0.08 11.33 -6.46
CA CYS A 150 -1.32 11.30 -5.70
C CYS A 150 -1.89 12.72 -5.55
N LYS A 151 -3.14 12.93 -6.01
CA LYS A 151 -3.90 14.17 -5.76
C LYS A 151 -4.08 14.45 -4.26
N ALA A 152 -4.06 13.41 -3.42
CA ALA A 152 -4.16 13.56 -1.97
C ALA A 152 -2.90 14.18 -1.35
N TYR A 153 -1.70 13.95 -1.92
CA TYR A 153 -0.51 14.68 -1.49
C TYR A 153 -0.63 16.17 -1.79
N GLU A 154 -1.09 16.52 -3.00
CA GLU A 154 -1.24 17.93 -3.39
C GLU A 154 -2.20 18.71 -2.49
N SER A 155 -3.23 18.05 -1.94
CA SER A 155 -4.14 18.69 -0.97
C SER A 155 -3.55 18.91 0.41
N VAL A 156 -2.43 18.25 0.77
CA VAL A 156 -1.83 18.36 2.11
C VAL A 156 -0.42 18.93 2.11
N LYS A 157 0.21 19.16 0.94
CA LYS A 157 1.61 19.62 0.82
C LYS A 157 1.95 20.87 1.64
N SER A 158 0.96 21.74 1.83
CA SER A 158 1.08 23.00 2.57
C SER A 158 0.14 23.06 3.79
N MET A 159 -0.22 21.90 4.36
CA MET A 159 -1.19 21.83 5.47
C MET A 159 -0.78 22.68 6.67
N TYR A 160 0.48 22.59 7.11
CA TYR A 160 0.94 23.25 8.34
C TYR A 160 1.64 24.58 8.06
N ALA A 161 2.34 24.67 6.93
CA ALA A 161 2.88 25.89 6.32
C ALA A 161 3.30 25.58 4.86
N PRO A 162 3.69 26.57 4.04
CA PRO A 162 4.11 26.34 2.66
C PRO A 162 5.17 25.24 2.51
N ASN A 163 4.86 24.20 1.73
CA ASN A 163 5.75 23.07 1.41
C ASN A 163 6.34 22.33 2.63
N THR A 164 5.56 22.22 3.71
CA THR A 164 6.00 21.54 4.96
C THR A 164 5.91 20.02 4.92
N VAL A 165 5.09 19.46 4.02
CA VAL A 165 4.91 18.02 3.92
C VAL A 165 5.78 17.47 2.79
N ASN A 166 6.76 16.65 3.14
CA ASN A 166 7.66 16.00 2.20
C ASN A 166 7.03 14.76 1.58
N LYS A 167 7.07 14.65 0.25
CA LYS A 167 6.61 13.44 -0.45
C LYS A 167 7.69 12.37 -0.49
N LEU A 168 7.41 11.22 0.10
CA LEU A 168 8.24 10.02 0.06
C LEU A 168 7.53 8.88 -0.66
N GLU A 169 8.29 7.90 -1.15
CA GLU A 169 7.75 6.81 -1.95
C GLU A 169 8.19 5.44 -1.42
N CYS A 170 7.24 4.51 -1.39
CA CYS A 170 7.53 3.10 -1.13
C CYS A 170 8.64 2.58 -2.07
N ILE A 171 9.66 1.95 -1.50
CA ILE A 171 10.78 1.38 -2.27
C ILE A 171 10.29 0.29 -3.26
N GLY A 172 9.17 -0.38 -2.92
CA GLY A 172 8.47 -1.30 -3.81
C GLY A 172 7.83 -0.59 -5.01
N HIS A 173 7.26 0.59 -4.81
CA HIS A 173 6.68 1.40 -5.89
C HIS A 173 7.74 1.97 -6.81
N VAL A 174 8.86 2.47 -6.27
CA VAL A 174 10.01 2.91 -7.08
C VAL A 174 10.55 1.74 -7.92
N GLN A 175 10.67 0.54 -7.33
CA GLN A 175 11.04 -0.66 -8.11
C GLN A 175 10.02 -0.97 -9.21
N LYS A 176 8.71 -1.00 -8.91
CA LYS A 176 7.65 -1.29 -9.89
C LYS A 176 7.65 -0.27 -11.03
N ARG A 177 7.91 1.01 -10.73
CA ARG A 177 8.01 2.10 -11.71
C ARG A 177 9.03 1.79 -12.80
N ALA A 178 10.18 1.20 -12.45
CA ALA A 178 11.18 0.80 -13.43
C ALA A 178 10.63 -0.20 -14.45
N GLY A 179 9.92 -1.22 -13.99
CA GLY A 179 9.26 -2.18 -14.88
C GLY A 179 8.15 -1.54 -15.72
N SER A 180 7.28 -0.74 -15.10
CA SER A 180 6.15 -0.10 -15.78
C SER A 180 6.60 0.90 -16.85
N HIS A 181 7.64 1.69 -16.59
CA HIS A 181 8.19 2.63 -17.58
C HIS A 181 8.72 1.93 -18.83
N LEU A 182 9.41 0.80 -18.65
CA LEU A 182 9.96 0.02 -19.75
C LEU A 182 8.87 -0.73 -20.53
N ARG A 183 7.81 -1.19 -19.86
CA ARG A 183 6.65 -1.80 -20.53
C ARG A 183 5.86 -0.76 -21.33
N LYS A 184 5.67 0.45 -20.79
CA LYS A 184 5.08 1.57 -21.53
C LYS A 184 5.91 1.94 -22.74
N LEU A 185 7.24 1.95 -22.60
CA LEU A 185 8.17 2.14 -23.73
C LEU A 185 7.98 1.03 -24.76
N LYS A 186 8.02 -0.25 -24.37
CA LYS A 186 7.78 -1.39 -25.25
C LYS A 186 6.46 -1.26 -26.04
N LYS A 187 5.36 -0.87 -25.37
CA LYS A 187 4.04 -0.69 -26.01
C LYS A 187 3.99 0.48 -26.99
N LYS A 188 4.65 1.60 -26.68
CA LYS A 188 4.67 2.79 -27.56
C LYS A 188 5.31 2.51 -28.92
N TYR A 189 6.25 1.56 -28.98
CA TYR A 189 6.92 1.19 -30.21
C TYR A 189 6.27 -0.04 -30.82
N VAL A 190 5.39 0.18 -31.80
CA VAL A 190 4.57 -0.85 -32.45
C VAL A 190 5.42 -1.88 -33.23
N LYS A 191 6.62 -1.49 -33.72
CA LYS A 191 7.50 -2.36 -34.50
C LYS A 191 8.61 -3.00 -33.66
N GLY A 192 8.44 -4.28 -33.31
CA GLY A 192 9.51 -5.24 -33.06
C GLY A 192 10.42 -5.04 -31.84
N LEU A 193 10.14 -4.10 -30.91
CA LEU A 193 10.96 -3.90 -29.70
C LEU A 193 10.85 -5.03 -28.67
N GLY A 194 9.75 -5.79 -28.72
CA GLY A 194 9.43 -6.89 -27.81
C GLY A 194 9.86 -8.28 -28.27
N GLU A 195 10.45 -8.43 -29.46
CA GLU A 195 10.83 -9.73 -30.02
C GLU A 195 11.96 -10.42 -29.25
N LYS A 196 12.12 -11.73 -29.49
CA LYS A 196 13.17 -12.55 -28.89
C LYS A 196 14.55 -11.90 -29.14
N GLY A 197 15.33 -11.73 -28.07
CA GLY A 197 16.64 -11.07 -28.14
C GLY A 197 16.61 -9.53 -28.00
N LYS A 198 15.44 -8.92 -27.77
CA LYS A 198 15.28 -7.47 -27.54
C LYS A 198 14.68 -7.18 -26.15
N LEU A 199 13.79 -6.20 -26.01
CA LEU A 199 13.18 -5.78 -24.74
C LEU A 199 12.00 -6.69 -24.36
N THR A 200 12.30 -7.96 -24.08
CA THR A 200 11.31 -8.96 -23.63
C THR A 200 10.82 -8.68 -22.19
N ASP A 201 9.64 -9.19 -21.82
CA ASP A 201 9.14 -9.02 -20.45
C ASP A 201 10.04 -9.69 -19.41
N ASN A 202 10.68 -10.82 -19.76
CA ASN A 202 11.68 -11.47 -18.93
C ASN A 202 12.91 -10.60 -18.71
N PHE A 203 13.34 -9.86 -19.73
CA PHE A 203 14.43 -8.89 -19.59
C PHE A 203 14.02 -7.71 -18.70
N ILE A 204 12.81 -7.18 -18.89
CA ILE A 204 12.27 -6.11 -18.03
C ILE A 204 12.19 -6.58 -16.58
N ASP A 205 11.70 -7.80 -16.32
CA ASP A 205 11.62 -8.40 -14.99
C ASP A 205 13.01 -8.58 -14.37
N LYS A 206 14.01 -9.01 -15.16
CA LYS A 206 15.41 -9.08 -14.73
C LYS A 206 15.92 -7.69 -14.32
N LEU A 207 15.74 -6.69 -15.16
CA LEU A 207 16.20 -5.32 -14.89
C LEU A 207 15.50 -4.71 -13.67
N GLN A 208 14.17 -4.86 -13.57
CA GLN A 208 13.39 -4.47 -12.40
C GLN A 208 13.85 -5.18 -11.12
N LYS A 209 14.27 -6.45 -11.20
CA LYS A 209 14.84 -7.19 -10.07
C LYS A 209 16.18 -6.60 -9.62
N TYR A 210 17.11 -6.35 -10.56
CA TYR A 210 18.42 -5.77 -10.23
C TYR A 210 18.29 -4.33 -9.72
N TYR A 211 17.42 -3.52 -10.33
CA TYR A 211 17.05 -2.20 -9.82
C TYR A 211 16.56 -2.29 -8.36
N GLY A 212 15.64 -3.20 -8.09
CA GLY A 212 15.12 -3.44 -6.75
C GLY A 212 16.13 -3.96 -5.73
N ILE A 213 17.21 -4.61 -6.17
CA ILE A 213 18.34 -5.00 -5.31
C ILE A 213 19.19 -3.77 -5.03
N ALA A 214 19.55 -3.01 -6.08
CA ALA A 214 20.37 -1.81 -5.97
C ALA A 214 19.79 -0.79 -4.98
N ILE A 215 18.51 -0.46 -5.06
CA ILE A 215 17.88 0.49 -4.13
C ILE A 215 17.80 -0.04 -2.69
N ARG A 216 17.58 -1.33 -2.48
CA ARG A 216 17.45 -1.91 -1.13
C ARG A 216 18.79 -2.15 -0.43
N SER A 217 19.84 -2.42 -1.20
CA SER A 217 21.19 -2.65 -0.67
C SER A 217 21.96 -1.35 -0.40
N ASN A 218 21.44 -0.19 -0.82
CA ASN A 218 22.12 1.10 -0.74
C ASN A 218 21.23 2.17 -0.09
N THR A 219 20.36 1.79 0.85
CA THR A 219 19.56 2.74 1.62
C THR A 219 20.47 3.70 2.40
N LYS A 220 19.97 4.89 2.73
CA LYS A 220 20.70 5.96 3.43
C LYS A 220 21.86 6.63 2.67
N LYS A 221 22.34 6.09 1.53
CA LYS A 221 23.44 6.68 0.74
C LYS A 221 23.03 6.94 -0.71
N LEU A 222 22.63 8.18 -1.01
CA LEU A 222 22.06 8.55 -2.31
C LEU A 222 23.01 8.30 -3.48
N ALA A 223 24.25 8.79 -3.40
CA ALA A 223 25.25 8.62 -4.46
C ALA A 223 25.54 7.13 -4.73
N THR A 224 25.68 6.34 -3.66
CA THR A 224 25.89 4.88 -3.77
C THR A 224 24.68 4.19 -4.40
N MET A 225 23.46 4.59 -4.03
CA MET A 225 22.23 4.08 -4.62
C MET A 225 22.16 4.38 -6.12
N GLN A 226 22.44 5.61 -6.52
CA GLN A 226 22.44 6.02 -7.92
C GLN A 226 23.46 5.20 -8.72
N ASN A 227 24.69 5.08 -8.24
CA ASN A 227 25.73 4.29 -8.87
C ASN A 227 25.33 2.81 -9.00
N ALA A 228 24.72 2.23 -7.96
CA ALA A 228 24.26 0.85 -8.00
C ALA A 228 23.12 0.62 -9.00
N VAL A 229 22.20 1.58 -9.14
CA VAL A 229 21.09 1.52 -10.12
C VAL A 229 21.62 1.65 -11.55
N ILE A 230 22.62 2.49 -11.79
CA ILE A 230 23.32 2.60 -13.07
C ILE A 230 24.08 1.30 -13.37
N ALA A 231 24.78 0.74 -12.38
CA ALA A 231 25.48 -0.53 -12.50
C ALA A 231 24.53 -1.69 -12.85
N ALA A 232 23.35 -1.73 -12.23
CA ALA A 232 22.30 -2.71 -12.51
C ALA A 232 21.86 -2.69 -13.99
N PHE A 233 21.77 -1.51 -14.60
CA PHE A 233 21.45 -1.37 -16.02
C PHE A 233 22.52 -1.97 -16.92
N TYR A 234 23.75 -1.52 -16.76
CA TYR A 234 24.88 -1.96 -17.57
C TYR A 234 25.14 -3.46 -17.41
N HIS A 235 25.06 -3.97 -16.18
CA HIS A 235 25.12 -5.40 -15.91
C HIS A 235 24.05 -6.20 -16.65
N CYS A 236 22.81 -5.72 -16.67
CA CYS A 236 21.73 -6.42 -17.36
C CYS A 236 21.90 -6.43 -18.87
N CYS A 237 22.47 -5.35 -19.45
CA CYS A 237 22.69 -5.16 -20.87
C CYS A 237 23.97 -5.82 -21.41
N SER A 238 24.91 -6.18 -20.52
CA SER A 238 26.17 -6.86 -20.85
C SER A 238 25.96 -8.17 -21.63
N SER A 239 26.85 -8.45 -22.58
CA SER A 239 26.89 -9.67 -23.39
C SER A 239 28.31 -10.22 -23.53
N ALA A 240 28.44 -11.42 -24.11
CA ALA A 240 29.75 -11.99 -24.43
C ALA A 240 30.57 -11.12 -25.40
N LYS A 241 29.90 -10.49 -26.38
CA LYS A 241 30.53 -9.62 -27.38
C LYS A 241 30.82 -8.21 -26.86
N LYS A 242 30.06 -7.76 -25.86
CA LYS A 242 30.16 -6.41 -25.29
C LYS A 242 30.05 -6.45 -23.78
N SER A 243 31.19 -6.54 -23.11
CA SER A 243 31.26 -6.52 -21.65
C SER A 243 30.93 -5.13 -21.11
N MET A 244 29.91 -5.03 -20.26
CA MET A 244 29.45 -3.78 -19.64
C MET A 244 29.46 -3.89 -18.11
N HIS A 245 30.47 -4.54 -17.55
CA HIS A 245 30.57 -4.77 -16.11
C HIS A 245 31.38 -3.68 -15.37
N GLY A 246 31.85 -2.64 -16.07
CA GLY A 246 32.74 -1.61 -15.51
C GLY A 246 32.16 -0.85 -14.30
N GLN A 247 30.85 -0.66 -14.27
CA GLN A 247 30.15 0.01 -13.16
C GLN A 247 29.77 -0.95 -12.02
N CYS A 248 29.96 -2.26 -12.18
CA CYS A 248 29.67 -3.23 -11.13
C CYS A 248 30.74 -3.14 -10.02
N PRO A 249 30.40 -3.44 -8.75
CA PRO A 249 31.39 -3.49 -7.68
C PRO A 249 32.49 -4.51 -8.00
N THR A 250 33.73 -4.19 -7.66
CA THR A 250 34.89 -5.08 -7.80
C THR A 250 35.06 -5.97 -6.57
N GLY A 251 35.98 -6.93 -6.63
CA GLY A 251 36.32 -7.79 -5.49
C GLY A 251 35.53 -9.10 -5.41
N THR A 252 35.93 -9.94 -4.46
CA THR A 252 35.42 -11.31 -4.24
C THR A 252 33.97 -11.33 -3.75
N ASP A 253 33.52 -10.24 -3.14
CA ASP A 253 32.15 -10.07 -2.64
C ASP A 253 31.21 -9.39 -3.64
N SER A 254 31.70 -9.14 -4.85
CA SER A 254 30.86 -8.58 -5.91
C SER A 254 29.69 -9.51 -6.24
N TRP A 255 28.49 -8.93 -6.27
CA TRP A 255 27.30 -9.60 -6.81
C TRP A 255 27.39 -9.83 -8.33
N CYS A 256 28.29 -9.11 -9.01
CA CYS A 256 28.58 -9.30 -10.42
C CYS A 256 29.55 -10.46 -10.60
N LYS A 257 29.04 -11.57 -11.17
CA LYS A 257 29.83 -12.78 -11.41
C LYS A 257 31.08 -12.54 -12.25
N PHE A 258 31.05 -11.60 -13.20
CA PHE A 258 32.23 -11.22 -13.99
C PHE A 258 33.31 -10.58 -13.10
N GLN A 259 32.95 -9.57 -12.30
CA GLN A 259 33.90 -8.89 -11.43
C GLN A 259 34.45 -9.82 -10.34
N LYS A 260 33.59 -10.68 -9.79
CA LYS A 260 34.00 -11.72 -8.84
C LYS A 260 34.98 -12.72 -9.45
N ALA A 261 34.72 -13.18 -10.67
CA ALA A 261 35.63 -14.08 -11.38
C ALA A 261 36.97 -13.40 -11.71
N LYS A 262 36.94 -12.13 -12.14
CA LYS A 262 38.15 -11.32 -12.37
C LYS A 262 38.99 -11.20 -11.08
N ALA A 263 38.36 -10.94 -9.94
CA ALA A 263 39.06 -10.84 -8.66
C ALA A 263 39.63 -12.19 -8.17
N LEU A 264 38.97 -13.29 -8.49
CA LEU A 264 39.40 -14.66 -8.14
C LEU A 264 40.30 -15.30 -9.21
N VAL A 265 40.67 -14.58 -10.28
CA VAL A 265 41.43 -15.11 -11.42
C VAL A 265 40.78 -16.37 -12.03
N LYS A 266 39.44 -16.36 -12.14
CA LYS A 266 38.64 -17.45 -12.74
C LYS A 266 38.10 -17.05 -14.11
N ILE A 267 37.96 -18.02 -15.00
CA ILE A 267 37.33 -17.82 -16.30
C ILE A 267 35.83 -17.56 -16.12
N PHE A 268 35.31 -16.50 -16.73
CA PHE A 268 33.88 -16.18 -16.76
C PHE A 268 33.32 -16.31 -18.17
N THR A 269 32.34 -17.18 -18.35
CA THR A 269 31.60 -17.30 -19.62
C THR A 269 30.29 -16.53 -19.53
N ALA A 270 30.14 -15.49 -20.34
CA ALA A 270 28.91 -14.73 -20.43
C ALA A 270 27.82 -15.55 -21.13
N LYS A 271 26.73 -15.84 -20.40
CA LYS A 271 25.59 -16.63 -20.91
C LYS A 271 24.45 -15.77 -21.50
N ALA A 272 24.49 -14.46 -21.30
CA ALA A 272 23.41 -13.57 -21.70
C ALA A 272 23.69 -12.94 -23.07
N PRO A 273 22.69 -12.86 -23.98
CA PRO A 273 22.86 -12.23 -25.29
C PRO A 273 23.00 -10.70 -25.20
N GLY A 274 22.65 -10.09 -24.05
CA GLY A 274 22.59 -8.63 -23.87
C GLY A 274 21.46 -7.99 -24.67
N LEU A 275 21.49 -6.65 -24.78
CA LEU A 275 20.61 -5.90 -25.68
C LEU A 275 21.38 -5.45 -26.94
N PRO A 276 20.80 -5.57 -28.14
CA PRO A 276 21.33 -4.96 -29.35
C PRO A 276 21.51 -3.44 -29.20
N GLN A 277 22.52 -2.87 -29.87
CA GLN A 277 22.90 -1.45 -29.69
C GLN A 277 21.76 -0.48 -30.04
N ASN A 278 21.02 -0.74 -31.11
CA ASN A 278 19.85 0.04 -31.50
C ASN A 278 18.76 0.07 -30.41
N ILE A 279 18.51 -1.07 -29.75
CA ILE A 279 17.57 -1.16 -28.63
C ILE A 279 18.13 -0.45 -27.39
N LEU A 280 19.42 -0.61 -27.12
CA LEU A 280 20.09 0.05 -25.99
C LEU A 280 19.96 1.57 -26.07
N ASN A 281 20.12 2.15 -27.27
CA ASN A 281 19.98 3.59 -27.52
C ASN A 281 18.57 4.11 -27.19
N ILE A 282 17.54 3.27 -27.37
CA ILE A 282 16.14 3.60 -27.05
C ILE A 282 15.87 3.46 -25.53
N VAL A 283 16.38 2.39 -24.92
CA VAL A 283 16.09 2.05 -23.52
C VAL A 283 16.89 2.92 -22.53
N LYS A 284 18.16 3.20 -22.83
CA LYS A 284 19.08 3.89 -21.91
C LYS A 284 18.55 5.25 -21.46
N PRO A 285 18.09 6.17 -22.34
CA PRO A 285 17.56 7.46 -21.90
C PRO A 285 16.35 7.32 -20.98
N ARG A 286 15.47 6.35 -21.25
CA ARG A 286 14.28 6.11 -20.41
C ARG A 286 14.65 5.54 -19.04
N TYR A 287 15.64 4.66 -18.99
CA TYR A 287 16.13 4.10 -17.73
C TYR A 287 16.89 5.14 -16.90
N PHE A 288 17.69 6.00 -17.52
CA PHE A 288 18.48 7.00 -16.80
C PHE A 288 17.61 8.07 -16.12
N LYS A 289 16.40 8.34 -16.64
CA LYS A 289 15.38 9.12 -15.91
C LYS A 289 14.95 8.46 -14.59
N LEU A 290 15.13 7.15 -14.44
CA LEU A 290 14.89 6.41 -13.19
C LEU A 290 16.12 6.36 -12.28
N CYS A 291 17.25 6.91 -12.72
CA CYS A 291 18.47 7.07 -11.92
C CYS A 291 18.58 8.50 -11.34
N ASP A 292 17.55 9.33 -11.56
CA ASP A 292 17.50 10.71 -11.07
C ASP A 292 17.60 10.76 -9.54
N GLN A 293 18.39 11.71 -9.02
CA GLN A 293 18.63 11.82 -7.58
C GLN A 293 17.34 12.18 -6.82
N LYS A 294 16.53 13.12 -7.33
CA LYS A 294 15.26 13.52 -6.70
C LYS A 294 14.28 12.35 -6.62
N LEU A 295 14.30 11.45 -7.59
CA LEU A 295 13.52 10.21 -7.52
C LEU A 295 14.06 9.25 -6.43
N LEU A 296 15.37 9.02 -6.40
CA LEU A 296 15.98 8.05 -5.49
C LEU A 296 15.97 8.51 -4.02
N GLU A 297 16.08 9.82 -3.77
CA GLU A 297 15.92 10.44 -2.45
C GLU A 297 14.59 10.03 -1.79
N LYS A 298 13.51 9.99 -2.58
CA LYS A 298 12.16 9.63 -2.09
C LYS A 298 12.07 8.22 -1.54
N CYS A 299 12.98 7.29 -1.90
CA CYS A 299 13.00 5.93 -1.37
C CYS A 299 14.25 5.60 -0.52
N LEU A 300 15.06 6.61 -0.17
CA LEU A 300 16.33 6.43 0.54
C LEU A 300 16.17 5.75 1.91
N HIS A 301 15.00 5.94 2.52
CA HIS A 301 14.58 5.35 3.79
C HIS A 301 14.34 3.83 3.71
N GLY A 302 14.08 3.26 2.52
CA GLY A 302 13.94 1.80 2.33
C GLY A 302 12.64 1.15 2.82
N LEU A 303 11.65 1.95 3.21
CA LEU A 303 10.37 1.49 3.78
C LEU A 303 9.35 1.08 2.70
N THR A 304 8.32 0.35 3.13
CA THR A 304 7.25 -0.20 2.29
C THR A 304 5.87 0.16 2.84
N GLN A 305 4.84 0.15 1.99
CA GLN A 305 3.44 0.35 2.38
C GLN A 305 2.69 -0.94 2.74
N ASN A 306 3.40 -2.01 3.07
CA ASN A 306 2.77 -3.31 3.40
C ASN A 306 1.83 -3.23 4.61
N ALA A 307 2.02 -2.25 5.50
CA ALA A 307 1.13 -2.03 6.64
C ALA A 307 -0.27 -1.62 6.18
N ASN A 308 -0.39 -0.80 5.14
CA ASN A 308 -1.67 -0.39 4.57
C ASN A 308 -2.39 -1.59 3.95
N GLU A 309 -1.69 -2.36 3.09
CA GLU A 309 -2.23 -3.61 2.52
C GLU A 309 -2.67 -4.60 3.61
N SER A 310 -1.96 -4.63 4.75
CA SER A 310 -2.31 -5.47 5.89
C SER A 310 -3.56 -4.96 6.63
N PHE A 311 -3.69 -3.65 6.84
CA PHE A 311 -4.87 -3.05 7.46
C PHE A 311 -6.12 -3.25 6.59
N ASP A 312 -5.99 -2.99 5.30
CA ASP A 312 -7.02 -3.28 4.30
C ASP A 312 -7.53 -4.71 4.41
N GLY A 313 -6.60 -5.68 4.52
CA GLY A 313 -6.95 -7.07 4.74
C GLY A 313 -7.78 -7.29 6.00
N VAL A 314 -7.46 -6.64 7.11
CA VAL A 314 -8.24 -6.71 8.36
C VAL A 314 -9.63 -6.09 8.18
N LEU A 315 -9.70 -4.87 7.64
CA LEU A 315 -10.96 -4.16 7.40
C LEU A 315 -11.92 -4.99 6.55
N TRP A 316 -11.44 -5.50 5.43
CA TRP A 316 -12.28 -6.22 4.47
C TRP A 316 -12.55 -7.68 4.85
N ASN A 317 -11.82 -8.24 5.83
CA ASN A 317 -12.22 -9.49 6.48
C ASN A 317 -13.40 -9.28 7.44
N ILE A 318 -13.49 -8.11 8.09
CA ILE A 318 -14.59 -7.75 8.99
C ILE A 318 -15.82 -7.30 8.20
N VAL A 319 -15.61 -6.52 7.13
CA VAL A 319 -16.65 -6.00 6.25
C VAL A 319 -16.41 -6.53 4.82
N PRO A 320 -16.87 -7.74 4.48
CA PRO A 320 -16.57 -8.34 3.18
C PRO A 320 -16.99 -7.46 1.99
N LYS A 321 -16.09 -7.31 1.01
CA LYS A 321 -16.30 -6.50 -0.21
C LYS A 321 -17.49 -6.95 -1.06
N GLN A 322 -17.90 -8.20 -0.93
CA GLN A 322 -19.00 -8.81 -1.68
C GLN A 322 -20.36 -8.30 -1.21
N ASN A 323 -20.47 -7.87 0.04
CA ASN A 323 -21.73 -7.48 0.67
C ASN A 323 -21.74 -5.97 0.88
N PHE A 324 -22.63 -5.26 0.20
CA PHE A 324 -22.81 -3.83 0.44
C PHE A 324 -23.27 -3.59 1.88
N VAL A 325 -22.68 -2.60 2.55
CA VAL A 325 -23.09 -2.19 3.90
C VAL A 325 -23.35 -0.69 3.94
N GLU A 326 -24.16 -0.24 4.89
CA GLU A 326 -24.37 1.21 5.08
C GLU A 326 -23.23 1.80 5.93
N LEU A 327 -23.06 3.14 5.87
CA LEU A 327 -21.97 3.86 6.55
C LEU A 327 -21.83 3.50 8.04
N GLN A 328 -22.93 3.24 8.74
CA GLN A 328 -22.90 2.85 10.15
C GLN A 328 -22.17 1.52 10.37
N SER A 329 -22.49 0.50 9.59
CA SER A 329 -21.86 -0.82 9.66
C SER A 329 -20.39 -0.74 9.22
N LEU A 330 -20.09 0.07 8.19
CA LEU A 330 -18.72 0.34 7.76
C LEU A 330 -17.89 1.00 8.88
N LYS A 331 -18.47 2.00 9.57
CA LYS A 331 -17.82 2.66 10.70
C LYS A 331 -17.51 1.68 11.82
N LEU A 332 -18.48 0.86 12.21
CA LEU A 332 -18.27 -0.18 13.21
C LEU A 332 -17.13 -1.13 12.82
N GLY A 333 -17.17 -1.66 11.59
CA GLY A 333 -16.13 -2.56 11.09
C GLY A 333 -14.74 -1.93 11.04
N ALA A 334 -14.65 -0.66 10.63
CA ALA A 334 -13.40 0.07 10.59
C ALA A 334 -12.82 0.35 11.99
N TYR A 335 -13.64 0.74 12.97
CA TYR A 335 -13.17 0.92 14.34
C TYR A 335 -12.70 -0.41 14.98
N ILE A 336 -13.41 -1.51 14.73
CA ILE A 336 -12.96 -2.86 15.12
C ILE A 336 -11.64 -3.21 14.44
N ALA A 337 -11.50 -2.92 13.14
CA ALA A 337 -10.28 -3.17 12.38
C ALA A 337 -9.08 -2.39 12.97
N VAL A 338 -9.26 -1.12 13.33
CA VAL A 338 -8.24 -0.31 14.01
C VAL A 338 -7.78 -0.97 15.31
N LEU A 339 -8.71 -1.44 16.13
CA LEU A 339 -8.38 -2.11 17.40
C LEU A 339 -7.61 -3.41 17.18
N GLN A 340 -8.08 -4.25 16.25
CA GLN A 340 -7.39 -5.49 15.94
C GLN A 340 -5.99 -5.24 15.35
N PHE A 341 -5.84 -4.19 14.56
CA PHE A 341 -4.57 -3.84 13.95
C PHE A 341 -3.57 -3.26 14.99
N ASN A 342 -3.99 -2.27 15.78
CA ASN A 342 -3.11 -1.58 16.72
C ASN A 342 -2.81 -2.37 18.00
N VAL A 343 -3.79 -3.14 18.49
CA VAL A 343 -3.71 -3.84 19.80
C VAL A 343 -3.75 -5.35 19.60
N GLY A 344 -4.63 -5.83 18.73
CA GLY A 344 -4.95 -7.26 18.60
C GLY A 344 -6.42 -7.54 18.92
N ALA A 345 -6.81 -8.80 18.84
CA ALA A 345 -8.14 -9.29 19.19
C ALA A 345 -8.50 -8.95 20.64
N SER A 346 -7.52 -8.93 21.56
CA SER A 346 -7.69 -8.48 22.93
C SER A 346 -8.15 -7.02 23.07
N GLY A 347 -7.97 -6.18 22.04
CA GLY A 347 -8.50 -4.81 22.01
C GLY A 347 -10.03 -4.75 22.11
N LEU A 348 -10.74 -5.82 21.73
CA LEU A 348 -12.19 -5.93 21.85
C LEU A 348 -12.68 -5.98 23.30
N LEU A 349 -11.84 -6.41 24.24
CA LEU A 349 -12.18 -6.43 25.67
C LEU A 349 -12.54 -5.03 26.17
N LYS A 350 -11.85 -4.00 25.68
CA LYS A 350 -12.14 -2.59 26.04
C LYS A 350 -13.51 -2.14 25.52
N VAL A 351 -13.94 -2.63 24.34
CA VAL A 351 -15.27 -2.33 23.79
C VAL A 351 -16.36 -2.99 24.63
N ILE A 352 -16.15 -4.24 25.03
CA ILE A 352 -17.09 -5.00 25.88
C ILE A 352 -17.25 -4.33 27.25
N ASN A 353 -16.14 -3.93 27.87
CA ASN A 353 -16.16 -3.17 29.12
C ASN A 353 -16.88 -1.81 28.94
N LYS A 354 -16.66 -1.12 27.81
CA LYS A 354 -17.33 0.15 27.51
C LYS A 354 -18.85 0.00 27.32
N LEU A 355 -19.30 -1.17 26.90
CA LEU A 355 -20.72 -1.53 26.81
C LEU A 355 -21.32 -1.95 28.17
N GLY A 356 -20.53 -1.99 29.24
CA GLY A 356 -20.97 -2.35 30.58
C GLY A 356 -20.92 -3.85 30.88
N PHE A 357 -20.28 -4.65 30.04
CA PHE A 357 -20.12 -6.08 30.25
C PHE A 357 -18.73 -6.42 30.77
N ASN A 358 -18.66 -7.39 31.69
CA ASN A 358 -17.39 -7.97 32.12
C ASN A 358 -17.04 -9.17 31.24
N ALA A 359 -15.87 -9.14 30.63
CA ALA A 359 -15.39 -10.28 29.85
C ALA A 359 -15.05 -11.47 30.75
N GLY A 360 -15.73 -12.61 30.55
CA GLY A 360 -15.42 -13.84 31.26
C GLY A 360 -14.03 -14.41 30.92
N SER A 361 -13.50 -15.27 31.80
CA SER A 361 -12.16 -15.88 31.68
C SER A 361 -11.95 -16.62 30.35
N TYR A 362 -12.97 -17.34 29.86
CA TYR A 362 -12.94 -18.04 28.58
C TYR A 362 -12.75 -17.09 27.39
N MET A 363 -13.47 -15.96 27.37
CA MET A 363 -13.35 -14.97 26.32
C MET A 363 -11.95 -14.34 26.30
N ILE A 364 -11.45 -13.94 27.47
CA ILE A 364 -10.09 -13.38 27.62
C ILE A 364 -9.06 -14.39 27.09
N ARG A 365 -9.19 -15.67 27.46
CA ARG A 365 -8.28 -16.73 27.01
C ARG A 365 -8.31 -16.90 25.49
N VAL A 366 -9.50 -16.93 24.87
CA VAL A 366 -9.64 -17.09 23.41
C VAL A 366 -9.08 -15.90 22.65
N LEU A 367 -9.35 -14.66 23.09
CA LEU A 367 -8.82 -13.46 22.42
C LEU A 367 -7.29 -13.41 22.49
N LYS A 368 -6.70 -13.75 23.65
CA LYS A 368 -5.24 -13.87 23.79
C LYS A 368 -4.66 -14.98 22.90
N LEU A 369 -5.37 -16.10 22.76
CA LEU A 369 -4.94 -17.18 21.87
C LEU A 369 -4.94 -16.76 20.39
N TYR A 370 -5.92 -15.96 19.95
CA TYR A 370 -5.92 -15.38 18.61
C TYR A 370 -4.73 -14.45 18.39
N ASP A 371 -4.42 -13.59 19.37
CA ASP A 371 -3.25 -12.72 19.30
C ASP A 371 -1.94 -13.52 19.21
N TYR A 372 -1.81 -14.56 20.03
CA TYR A 372 -0.66 -15.48 19.99
C TYR A 372 -0.51 -16.17 18.63
N ARG A 373 -1.59 -16.74 18.08
CA ARG A 373 -1.56 -17.40 16.76
C ARG A 373 -1.19 -16.43 15.64
N ARG A 374 -1.72 -15.20 15.69
CA ARG A 374 -1.41 -14.15 14.71
C ARG A 374 0.08 -13.82 14.70
N ILE A 375 0.71 -13.67 15.87
CA ILE A 375 2.14 -13.38 16.00
C ILE A 375 2.97 -14.54 15.45
N ASN A 376 2.68 -15.78 15.88
CA ASN A 376 3.38 -16.97 15.38
C ASN A 376 3.27 -17.14 13.86
N GLU A 377 2.10 -16.86 13.30
CA GLU A 377 1.89 -16.92 11.86
C GLU A 377 2.69 -15.83 11.13
N ALA A 378 2.71 -14.60 11.65
CA ALA A 378 3.53 -13.52 11.10
C ALA A 378 5.02 -13.86 11.12
N GLU A 379 5.52 -14.40 12.23
CA GLU A 379 6.90 -14.86 12.37
C GLU A 379 7.22 -15.97 11.36
N ARG A 380 6.36 -16.99 11.24
CA ARG A 380 6.50 -18.06 10.26
C ARG A 380 6.54 -17.55 8.82
N HIS A 381 5.69 -16.58 8.48
CA HIS A 381 5.68 -15.95 7.15
C HIS A 381 6.88 -15.03 6.90
N SER A 382 7.54 -14.56 7.97
CA SER A 382 8.75 -13.76 7.88
C SER A 382 9.99 -14.60 7.51
N LEU A 383 9.97 -15.92 7.75
CA LEU A 383 11.08 -16.83 7.50
C LEU A 383 11.50 -16.85 6.02
N PRO A 384 12.82 -16.88 5.71
CA PRO A 384 13.33 -16.89 4.33
C PRO A 384 12.77 -18.03 3.49
N PHE A 385 12.68 -19.24 4.07
CA PHE A 385 12.15 -20.42 3.40
C PHE A 385 10.68 -20.23 3.00
N THR A 386 9.83 -19.75 3.91
CA THR A 386 8.41 -19.46 3.64
C THR A 386 8.25 -18.40 2.56
N LYS A 387 9.04 -17.32 2.63
CA LYS A 387 9.08 -16.25 1.60
C LYS A 387 9.44 -16.82 0.22
N LEU A 388 10.43 -17.71 0.14
CA LEU A 388 10.84 -18.36 -1.11
C LEU A 388 9.76 -19.29 -1.66
N LYS A 389 9.15 -20.11 -0.81
CA LYS A 389 8.04 -21.02 -1.19
C LYS A 389 6.86 -20.22 -1.75
N ARG A 390 6.48 -19.12 -1.09
CA ARG A 390 5.42 -18.20 -1.55
C ARG A 390 5.75 -17.56 -2.91
N LYS A 391 6.99 -17.10 -3.11
CA LYS A 391 7.43 -16.57 -4.42
C LYS A 391 7.35 -17.61 -5.53
N LYS A 392 7.72 -18.86 -5.26
CA LYS A 392 7.58 -19.97 -6.23
C LYS A 392 6.12 -20.23 -6.57
N LYS A 393 5.23 -20.29 -5.57
CA LYS A 393 3.79 -20.49 -5.78
C LYS A 393 3.17 -19.34 -6.59
N LYS A 394 3.50 -18.09 -6.25
CA LYS A 394 3.04 -16.90 -6.99
C LYS A 394 3.47 -16.93 -8.45
N LYS A 395 4.73 -17.27 -8.75
CA LYS A 395 5.19 -17.44 -10.13
C LYS A 395 4.43 -18.51 -10.89
N LYS A 396 4.15 -19.66 -10.28
CA LYS A 396 3.35 -20.72 -10.92
C LYS A 396 1.94 -20.22 -11.25
N HIS A 397 1.31 -19.51 -10.32
CA HIS A 397 0.00 -18.91 -10.53
C HIS A 397 0.01 -17.85 -11.65
N GLU A 398 0.96 -16.91 -11.62
CA GLU A 398 1.11 -15.90 -12.67
C GLU A 398 1.36 -16.52 -14.06
N LEU A 399 2.13 -17.61 -14.12
CA LEU A 399 2.35 -18.33 -15.37
C LEU A 399 1.06 -18.99 -15.87
N SER A 400 0.27 -19.57 -14.96
CA SER A 400 -1.03 -20.17 -15.26
C SER A 400 -2.01 -19.11 -15.77
N GLU A 401 -2.11 -17.96 -15.10
CA GLU A 401 -3.02 -16.88 -15.50
C GLU A 401 -2.61 -16.24 -16.82
N ARG A 402 -1.30 -16.07 -17.08
CA ARG A 402 -0.82 -15.63 -18.40
C ARG A 402 -1.19 -16.62 -19.50
N LYS A 403 -1.07 -17.93 -19.24
CA LYS A 403 -1.49 -18.96 -20.20
C LYS A 403 -2.99 -18.91 -20.47
N LYS A 404 -3.81 -18.75 -19.42
CA LYS A 404 -5.27 -18.59 -19.58
C LYS A 404 -5.64 -17.33 -20.34
N GLY A 405 -5.02 -16.19 -20.02
CA GLY A 405 -5.26 -14.92 -20.71
C GLY A 405 -4.90 -14.97 -22.19
N LEU A 406 -3.74 -15.57 -22.53
CA LEU A 406 -3.36 -15.81 -23.93
C LEU A 406 -4.35 -16.74 -24.64
N HIS A 407 -4.83 -17.78 -23.96
CA HIS A 407 -5.80 -18.70 -24.54
C HIS A 407 -7.21 -18.08 -24.71
N GLN A 408 -7.54 -17.07 -23.91
CA GLN A 408 -8.75 -16.26 -24.07
C GLN A 408 -8.61 -15.25 -25.22
N GLU A 409 -7.47 -14.58 -25.34
CA GLU A 409 -7.15 -13.70 -26.48
C GLU A 409 -7.14 -14.47 -27.82
N GLU A 410 -6.69 -15.74 -27.83
CA GLU A 410 -6.75 -16.63 -29.00
C GLU A 410 -8.18 -17.07 -29.37
N LYS A 411 -9.10 -17.17 -28.39
CA LYS A 411 -10.49 -17.61 -28.60
C LYS A 411 -11.45 -16.48 -28.92
N GLU A 412 -11.24 -15.30 -28.34
CA GLU A 412 -12.18 -14.16 -28.42
C GLU A 412 -11.73 -13.07 -29.40
N GLY A 413 -10.52 -13.16 -29.95
CA GLY A 413 -9.92 -12.12 -30.78
C GLY A 413 -9.49 -10.89 -29.97
N VAL A 414 -8.87 -9.91 -30.64
CA VAL A 414 -8.39 -8.68 -29.99
C VAL A 414 -9.59 -7.83 -29.56
N THR A 415 -10.03 -7.96 -28.31
CA THR A 415 -11.08 -7.10 -27.75
C THR A 415 -10.56 -5.68 -27.50
N TYR A 416 -11.28 -4.69 -28.03
CA TYR A 416 -11.03 -3.25 -27.87
C TYR A 416 -10.86 -2.83 -26.40
N HIS A 417 -9.97 -1.87 -26.17
CA HIS A 417 -9.64 -1.36 -24.84
C HIS A 417 -10.68 -0.34 -24.34
N SER A 418 -10.96 -0.33 -23.03
CA SER A 418 -11.78 0.72 -22.42
C SER A 418 -11.17 2.11 -22.66
N GLY A 419 -11.92 2.96 -23.35
CA GLY A 419 -11.54 4.35 -23.67
C GLY A 419 -11.46 4.67 -25.16
N GLU A 420 -11.80 3.75 -26.07
CA GLU A 420 -12.11 4.11 -27.46
C GLU A 420 -13.59 4.51 -27.58
N PHE A 421 -13.84 5.79 -27.30
CA PHE A 421 -14.76 6.70 -27.99
C PHE A 421 -14.24 8.13 -27.78
#